data_AF-K4R686-F1
#
_entry.id   AF-K4R686-F1
#
_cell.length_a   1.000
_cell.length_b   1.000
_cell.length_c   1.000
_cell.angle_alpha   90.00
_cell.angle_beta   90.00
_cell.angle_gamma   90.00
#
_symmetry.space_group_name_H-M   'P 1'
#
loop_
_entity.id
_entity.type
_entity.pdbx_description
1 polymer ?
#
loop_
_entity_poly.entity_id
_entity_poly.type
_entity_poly.pdbx_seq_one_letter_code
_entity_poly.pdbx_strand_id
1 'polypeptide(L)'
;MATVVGLSDRYANELWRYKNAAGPQQLYFRTGLAAVLWRFLAMHETCIATHCAVPGFTIVTTAPSTSGRENHPLRTITAEMVAATRDRYRDLLTPAPDAAALGRNPSRSRYTSAALWGENVLVIDDTWTSGNHAQSASAALKAAGAGSVAVVVLGRHLNISYGDTATLVEQARLRQFSWNTCALRPWHHG
;
A
#
# COMPACT_ATOMS: atom_id res chain seq x y z
N MET A 1 3.92 -2.78 9.95
CA MET A 1 5.03 -3.23 9.08
C MET A 1 4.73 -2.82 7.64
N ALA A 2 5.70 -2.46 6.79
CA ALA A 2 5.46 -2.09 5.40
C ALA A 2 6.30 -2.92 4.41
N THR A 3 5.64 -3.42 3.36
CA THR A 3 6.23 -4.22 2.28
C THR A 3 5.95 -3.56 0.94
N VAL A 4 6.94 -3.51 0.04
CA VAL A 4 6.81 -2.89 -1.29
C VAL A 4 6.79 -3.95 -2.39
N VAL A 5 5.87 -3.81 -3.34
CA VAL A 5 5.74 -4.64 -4.54
C VAL A 5 6.29 -3.84 -5.72
N GLY A 6 7.24 -4.38 -6.49
CA GLY A 6 7.72 -3.77 -7.74
C GLY A 6 8.75 -2.62 -7.62
N LEU A 7 9.84 -2.73 -8.40
CA LEU A 7 10.94 -1.77 -8.52
C LEU A 7 11.36 -1.64 -9.99
N SER A 8 10.72 -0.77 -10.78
CA SER A 8 11.25 -0.37 -12.10
C SER A 8 10.76 1.02 -12.55
N ASP A 9 11.54 1.70 -13.39
CA ASP A 9 11.19 3.04 -13.92
C ASP A 9 9.92 3.00 -14.80
N ARG A 10 9.67 1.87 -15.48
CA ARG A 10 8.43 1.64 -16.24
C ARG A 10 7.20 1.61 -15.31
N TYR A 11 7.36 1.04 -14.12
CA TYR A 11 6.32 0.93 -13.10
C TYR A 11 5.97 2.30 -12.48
N ALA A 12 6.96 3.20 -12.34
CA ALA A 12 6.72 4.57 -11.89
C ALA A 12 5.84 5.36 -12.89
N ASN A 13 6.07 5.17 -14.20
CA ASN A 13 5.23 5.78 -15.25
C ASN A 13 3.79 5.20 -15.21
N GLU A 14 3.66 3.89 -15.04
CA GLU A 14 2.35 3.23 -14.91
C GLU A 14 1.56 3.73 -13.70
N LEU A 15 2.21 3.91 -12.53
CA LEU A 15 1.58 4.51 -11.34
C LEU A 15 1.15 5.96 -11.58
N TRP A 16 1.96 6.75 -12.29
CA TRP A 16 1.56 8.12 -12.62
C TRP A 16 0.35 8.13 -13.58
N ARG A 17 0.34 7.26 -14.59
CA ARG A 17 -0.77 7.15 -15.55
C ARG A 17 -2.03 6.59 -14.92
N TYR A 18 -1.93 5.63 -14.00
CA TYR A 18 -3.10 5.11 -13.28
C TYR A 18 -3.85 6.21 -12.50
N LYS A 19 -3.13 7.20 -11.95
CA LYS A 19 -3.70 8.34 -11.22
C LYS A 19 -4.32 9.41 -12.12
N ASN A 20 -3.73 9.65 -13.29
CA ASN A 20 -3.99 10.85 -14.08
C ASN A 20 -4.54 10.59 -15.49
N ALA A 21 -4.53 9.35 -15.97
CA ALA A 21 -5.10 9.02 -17.27
C ALA A 21 -6.63 9.20 -17.27
N ALA A 22 -7.13 9.83 -18.33
CA ALA A 22 -8.55 9.99 -18.61
C ALA A 22 -8.95 9.14 -19.83
N GLY A 23 -10.24 8.79 -19.92
CA GLY A 23 -10.78 8.03 -21.04
C GLY A 23 -10.44 6.52 -21.01
N PRO A 24 -10.53 5.82 -22.16
CA PRO A 24 -10.49 4.36 -22.22
C PRO A 24 -9.21 3.71 -21.64
N GLN A 25 -8.10 4.45 -21.64
CA GLN A 25 -6.81 3.99 -21.14
C GLN A 25 -6.78 3.85 -19.61
N GLN A 26 -7.70 4.50 -18.88
CA GLN A 26 -7.77 4.41 -17.42
C GLN A 26 -8.03 2.97 -16.95
N LEU A 27 -8.93 2.25 -17.63
CA LEU A 27 -9.24 0.87 -17.29
C LEU A 27 -8.03 -0.05 -17.51
N TYR A 28 -7.25 0.18 -18.56
CA TYR A 28 -6.03 -0.59 -18.83
C TYR A 28 -5.01 -0.50 -17.68
N PHE A 29 -4.69 0.72 -17.23
CA PHE A 29 -3.74 0.91 -16.12
C PHE A 29 -4.27 0.37 -14.79
N ARG A 30 -5.57 0.53 -14.52
CA ARG A 30 -6.20 -0.04 -13.31
C ARG A 30 -6.18 -1.57 -13.33
N THR A 31 -6.46 -2.20 -14.47
CA THR A 31 -6.43 -3.66 -14.61
C THR A 31 -5.02 -4.21 -14.43
N GLY A 32 -3.99 -3.54 -14.97
CA GLY A 32 -2.59 -3.92 -14.74
C GLY A 32 -2.21 -3.87 -13.26
N LEU A 33 -2.57 -2.78 -12.58
CA LEU A 33 -2.29 -2.61 -11.14
C LEU A 33 -3.10 -3.61 -10.27
N ALA A 34 -4.35 -3.89 -10.64
CA ALA A 34 -5.17 -4.91 -10.01
C ALA A 34 -4.58 -6.31 -10.16
N ALA A 35 -4.08 -6.66 -11.34
CA ALA A 35 -3.42 -7.94 -11.59
C ALA A 35 -2.14 -8.10 -10.75
N VAL A 36 -1.35 -7.03 -10.60
CA VAL A 36 -0.16 -7.02 -9.73
C VAL A 36 -0.54 -7.22 -8.27
N LEU A 37 -1.52 -6.47 -7.77
CA LEU A 37 -2.01 -6.62 -6.39
C LEU A 37 -2.53 -8.04 -6.14
N TRP A 38 -3.40 -8.54 -7.02
CA TRP A 38 -3.95 -9.89 -6.93
C TRP A 38 -2.86 -10.95 -6.90
N ARG A 39 -1.91 -10.90 -7.84
CA ARG A 39 -0.83 -11.88 -7.94
C ARG A 39 0.06 -11.85 -6.71
N PHE A 40 0.38 -10.66 -6.20
CA PHE A 40 1.19 -10.50 -5.01
C PHE A 40 0.48 -11.10 -3.77
N LEU A 41 -0.77 -10.73 -3.52
CA LEU A 41 -1.49 -11.23 -2.34
C LEU A 41 -1.68 -12.75 -2.38
N ALA A 42 -2.00 -13.29 -3.56
CA ALA A 42 -2.14 -14.74 -3.74
C ALA A 42 -0.88 -15.53 -3.37
N MET A 43 0.30 -14.91 -3.45
CA MET A 43 1.58 -15.55 -3.14
C MET A 43 2.13 -15.18 -1.76
N HIS A 44 1.92 -13.93 -1.32
CA HIS A 44 2.69 -13.35 -0.23
C HIS A 44 1.85 -12.94 0.98
N GLU A 45 0.52 -12.94 0.92
CA GLU A 45 -0.31 -12.53 2.07
C GLU A 45 -0.04 -13.41 3.30
N THR A 46 0.10 -14.73 3.13
CA THR A 46 0.46 -15.67 4.20
C THR A 46 1.84 -15.37 4.81
N CYS A 47 2.79 -14.90 4.00
CA CYS A 47 4.12 -14.53 4.48
C CYS A 47 4.06 -13.28 5.36
N ILE A 48 3.24 -12.30 4.97
CA ILE A 48 2.99 -11.08 5.75
C ILE A 48 2.28 -11.44 7.06
N ALA A 49 1.26 -12.30 7.01
CA ALA A 49 0.51 -12.75 8.18
C ALA A 49 1.44 -13.49 9.17
N THR A 50 2.27 -14.41 8.67
CA THR A 50 3.25 -15.14 9.49
C THR A 50 4.25 -14.19 10.15
N HIS A 51 4.79 -13.22 9.40
CA HIS A 51 5.72 -12.24 9.97
C HIS A 51 5.06 -11.37 11.04
N CYS A 52 3.78 -11.04 10.86
CA CYS A 52 2.99 -10.29 11.84
C CYS A 52 2.46 -11.15 13.00
N ALA A 53 2.78 -12.46 13.03
CA ALA A 53 2.28 -13.43 14.00
C ALA A 53 0.74 -13.45 14.10
N VAL A 54 0.05 -13.35 12.97
CA VAL A 54 -1.42 -13.41 12.88
C VAL A 54 -1.87 -14.49 11.90
N PRO A 55 -3.09 -15.05 12.06
CA PRO A 55 -3.60 -16.07 11.14
C PRO A 55 -3.95 -15.50 9.75
N GLY A 56 -4.15 -14.19 9.65
CA GLY A 56 -4.51 -13.49 8.42
C GLY A 56 -5.07 -12.11 8.70
N PHE A 57 -5.39 -11.38 7.64
CA PHE A 57 -6.01 -10.05 7.71
C PHE A 57 -7.50 -10.16 7.41
N THR A 58 -8.34 -9.79 8.36
CA THR A 58 -9.81 -9.85 8.19
C THR A 58 -10.37 -8.59 7.54
N ILE A 59 -9.64 -7.48 7.60
CA ILE A 59 -10.03 -6.22 6.99
C ILE A 59 -8.92 -5.72 6.05
N VAL A 60 -9.32 -5.22 4.89
CA VAL A 60 -8.47 -4.50 3.95
C VAL A 60 -8.94 -3.05 3.87
N THR A 61 -8.03 -2.08 3.91
CA THR A 61 -8.34 -0.67 3.70
C THR A 61 -7.30 -0.02 2.79
N THR A 62 -7.60 1.14 2.23
CA THR A 62 -6.62 1.97 1.52
C THR A 62 -6.12 3.11 2.40
N ALA A 63 -4.85 3.50 2.25
CA ALA A 63 -4.36 4.76 2.80
C ALA A 63 -5.03 5.94 2.06
N PRO A 64 -5.62 6.93 2.77
CA PRO A 64 -6.26 8.06 2.09
C PRO A 64 -5.25 8.96 1.41
N SER A 65 -5.57 9.38 0.19
CA SER A 65 -4.79 10.38 -0.53
C SER A 65 -4.97 11.75 0.09
N THR A 66 -3.88 12.48 0.33
CA THR A 66 -3.94 13.88 0.81
C THR A 66 -4.11 14.90 -0.31
N SER A 67 -4.29 14.47 -1.57
CA SER A 67 -4.57 15.38 -2.68
C SER A 67 -6.05 15.75 -2.82
N GLY A 68 -6.89 15.47 -1.81
CA GLY A 68 -8.31 15.87 -1.77
C GLY A 68 -9.22 15.16 -2.79
N ARG A 69 -8.81 14.02 -3.35
CA ARG A 69 -9.65 13.25 -4.28
C ARG A 69 -10.64 12.41 -3.49
N GLU A 70 -11.94 12.67 -3.65
CA GLU A 70 -13.01 11.83 -3.07
C GLU A 70 -12.98 10.39 -3.60
N ASN A 71 -12.71 10.20 -4.90
CA ASN A 71 -12.66 8.88 -5.53
C ASN A 71 -11.24 8.54 -5.96
N HIS A 72 -10.44 8.03 -5.01
CA HIS A 72 -9.09 7.58 -5.31
C HIS A 72 -9.11 6.25 -6.09
N PRO A 73 -8.47 6.14 -7.26
CA PRO A 73 -8.57 4.93 -8.08
C PRO A 73 -7.99 3.66 -7.44
N LEU A 74 -7.20 3.78 -6.35
CA LEU A 74 -6.76 2.62 -5.55
C LEU A 74 -7.95 1.94 -4.87
N ARG A 75 -8.92 2.72 -4.38
CA ARG A 75 -10.14 2.21 -3.76
C ARG A 75 -10.88 1.32 -4.74
N THR A 76 -11.10 1.76 -5.98
CA THR A 76 -11.74 0.93 -7.02
C THR A 76 -11.00 -0.39 -7.22
N ILE A 77 -9.66 -0.36 -7.26
CA ILE A 77 -8.87 -1.58 -7.43
C ILE A 77 -9.08 -2.55 -6.25
N THR A 78 -8.98 -2.06 -5.00
CA THR A 78 -9.03 -2.90 -3.80
C THR A 78 -10.45 -3.31 -3.41
N ALA A 79 -11.41 -2.41 -3.57
CA ALA A 79 -12.80 -2.59 -3.16
C ALA A 79 -13.65 -3.26 -4.23
N GLU A 80 -13.25 -3.21 -5.51
CA GLU A 80 -14.09 -3.67 -6.62
C GLU A 80 -13.36 -4.63 -7.55
N MET A 81 -12.10 -4.40 -7.93
CA MET A 81 -11.47 -5.21 -8.99
C MET A 81 -10.82 -6.50 -8.48
N VAL A 82 -10.20 -6.47 -7.30
CA VAL A 82 -9.43 -7.61 -6.77
C VAL A 82 -10.29 -8.45 -5.82
N ALA A 83 -10.68 -9.65 -6.26
CA ALA A 83 -11.53 -10.55 -5.48
C ALA A 83 -10.95 -10.88 -4.09
N ALA A 84 -9.63 -11.07 -3.99
CA ALA A 84 -8.95 -11.37 -2.73
C ALA A 84 -9.15 -10.28 -1.65
N THR A 85 -9.40 -9.03 -2.05
CA THR A 85 -9.58 -7.90 -1.13
C THR A 85 -11.01 -7.40 -1.05
N ARG A 86 -11.81 -7.58 -2.12
CA ARG A 86 -13.17 -7.04 -2.28
C ARG A 86 -14.06 -7.28 -1.06
N ASP A 87 -14.19 -8.53 -0.62
CA ASP A 87 -15.15 -8.88 0.44
C ASP A 87 -14.70 -8.39 1.84
N ARG A 88 -13.40 -8.21 2.01
CA ARG A 88 -12.75 -7.72 3.23
C ARG A 88 -12.57 -6.20 3.25
N TYR A 89 -12.87 -5.52 2.15
CA TYR A 89 -12.61 -4.09 2.03
C TYR A 89 -13.53 -3.28 2.94
N ARG A 90 -12.96 -2.38 3.75
CA ARG A 90 -13.70 -1.41 4.55
C ARG A 90 -13.01 -0.05 4.42
N ASP A 91 -13.83 1.00 4.31
CA ASP A 91 -13.33 2.37 4.30
C ASP A 91 -13.09 2.82 5.74
N LEU A 92 -11.90 2.52 6.26
CA LEU A 92 -11.58 2.72 7.67
C LEU A 92 -10.95 4.06 7.98
N LEU A 93 -10.38 4.77 7.01
CA LEU A 93 -9.51 5.91 7.26
C LEU A 93 -10.07 7.17 6.59
N THR A 94 -10.23 8.22 7.37
CA THR A 94 -10.62 9.54 6.88
C THR A 94 -9.52 10.54 7.20
N PRO A 95 -9.12 11.41 6.26
CA PRO A 95 -8.24 12.55 6.58
C PRO A 95 -8.86 13.39 7.71
N ALA A 96 -8.07 13.70 8.73
CA ALA A 96 -8.51 14.64 9.75
C ALA A 96 -8.67 16.05 9.13
N PRO A 97 -9.55 16.91 9.69
CA PRO A 97 -9.80 18.26 9.14
C PRO A 97 -8.53 19.11 8.97
N ASP A 98 -7.53 18.92 9.83
CA ASP A 98 -6.25 19.64 9.85
C ASP A 98 -5.13 18.89 9.12
N ALA A 99 -5.40 17.75 8.50
CA ALA A 99 -4.39 16.89 7.88
C ALA A 99 -3.56 17.59 6.79
N ALA A 100 -4.15 18.58 6.10
CA ALA A 100 -3.47 19.39 5.10
C ALA A 100 -2.39 20.31 5.72
N ALA A 101 -2.61 20.81 6.94
CA ALA A 101 -1.68 21.68 7.64
C ALA A 101 -0.44 20.93 8.18
N LEU A 102 -0.55 19.61 8.36
CA LEU A 102 0.54 18.75 8.83
C LEU A 102 1.66 18.51 7.78
N GLY A 103 1.52 19.07 6.58
CA GLY A 103 2.52 18.99 5.52
C GLY A 103 2.89 17.54 5.18
N ARG A 104 4.19 17.27 4.98
CA ARG A 104 4.69 15.93 4.63
C ARG A 104 5.14 15.08 5.81
N ASN A 105 5.10 15.57 7.06
CA ASN A 105 5.61 14.82 8.23
C ASN A 105 4.63 13.73 8.70
N PRO A 106 5.11 12.60 9.25
CA PRO A 106 4.23 11.58 9.81
C PRO A 106 3.52 12.15 11.04
N SER A 107 2.21 11.92 11.16
CA SER A 107 1.45 12.34 12.33
C SER A 107 0.34 11.34 12.63
N ARG A 108 0.20 10.98 13.91
CA ARG A 108 -0.88 10.12 14.39
C ARG A 108 -2.26 10.78 14.22
N SER A 109 -2.30 12.11 14.18
CA SER A 109 -3.53 12.89 13.98
C SER A 109 -3.89 13.10 12.52
N ARG A 110 -3.07 12.63 11.56
CA ARG A 110 -3.33 12.85 10.13
C ARG A 110 -4.62 12.17 9.66
N TYR A 111 -4.97 11.04 10.27
CA TYR A 111 -6.15 10.26 9.93
C TYR A 111 -6.94 9.92 11.18
N THR A 112 -8.26 9.91 11.04
CA THR A 112 -9.18 9.28 11.98
C THR A 112 -9.60 7.93 11.43
N SER A 113 -10.00 7.01 12.32
CA SER A 113 -10.50 5.70 11.93
C SER A 113 -11.76 5.31 12.67
N ALA A 114 -12.61 4.52 12.02
CA ALA A 114 -13.72 3.83 12.68
C ALA A 114 -13.18 2.88 13.77
N ALA A 115 -13.97 2.65 14.82
CA ALA A 115 -13.57 1.78 15.93
C ALA A 115 -13.32 0.34 15.48
N LEU A 116 -12.27 -0.26 16.03
CA LEU A 116 -11.84 -1.63 15.81
C LEU A 116 -11.73 -2.36 17.15
N TRP A 117 -11.89 -3.67 17.13
CA TRP A 117 -11.96 -4.57 18.28
C TRP A 117 -10.95 -5.71 18.15
N GLY A 118 -9.71 -5.37 17.82
CA GLY A 118 -8.62 -6.34 17.68
C GLY A 118 -8.47 -6.94 16.28
N GLU A 119 -9.18 -6.44 15.27
CA GLU A 119 -9.04 -6.96 13.90
C GLU A 119 -7.63 -6.70 13.34
N ASN A 120 -7.21 -7.61 12.46
CA ASN A 120 -5.95 -7.50 11.74
C ASN A 120 -6.22 -6.81 10.40
N VAL A 121 -5.60 -5.65 10.21
CA VAL A 121 -5.85 -4.77 9.07
C VAL A 121 -4.69 -4.80 8.09
N LEU A 122 -5.00 -5.08 6.82
CA LEU A 122 -4.08 -4.91 5.70
C LEU A 122 -4.35 -3.58 5.00
N VAL A 123 -3.39 -2.67 5.03
CA VAL A 123 -3.46 -1.37 4.36
C VAL A 123 -2.81 -1.50 2.99
N ILE A 124 -3.53 -1.13 1.93
CA ILE A 124 -2.99 -1.00 0.58
C ILE A 124 -2.66 0.47 0.30
N ASP A 125 -1.44 0.72 -0.14
CA ASP A 125 -0.95 2.03 -0.57
C ASP A 125 -0.41 1.89 -2.00
N ASP A 126 -0.43 2.96 -2.78
CA ASP A 126 0.05 2.96 -4.16
C ASP A 126 1.44 3.56 -4.34
N THR A 127 1.91 4.39 -3.41
CA THR A 127 3.21 5.06 -3.55
C THR A 127 3.91 5.26 -2.23
N TRP A 128 5.04 4.58 -2.05
CA TRP A 128 5.98 4.89 -0.99
C TRP A 128 6.91 6.03 -1.43
N THR A 129 6.68 7.24 -0.91
CA THR A 129 7.57 8.40 -1.07
C THR A 129 8.51 8.52 0.15
N SER A 130 8.00 9.00 1.28
CA SER A 130 8.71 9.04 2.58
C SER A 130 8.22 8.00 3.58
N GLY A 131 7.11 7.30 3.28
CA GLY A 131 6.45 6.37 4.21
C GLY A 131 5.56 7.02 5.27
N ASN A 132 5.48 8.36 5.30
CA ASN A 132 4.79 9.09 6.36
C ASN A 132 3.27 8.84 6.38
N HIS A 133 2.65 8.64 5.23
CA HIS A 133 1.22 8.31 5.12
C HIS A 133 0.93 6.91 5.65
N ALA A 134 1.68 5.90 5.20
CA ALA A 134 1.58 4.53 5.70
C ALA A 134 1.79 4.43 7.22
N GLN A 135 2.78 5.17 7.76
CA GLN A 135 3.01 5.24 9.20
C GLN A 135 1.85 5.91 9.95
N SER A 136 1.35 7.03 9.43
CA SER A 136 0.21 7.76 10.02
C SER A 136 -1.06 6.91 10.01
N ALA A 137 -1.35 6.23 8.89
CA ALA A 137 -2.47 5.31 8.75
C ALA A 137 -2.37 4.15 9.74
N SER A 138 -1.18 3.55 9.86
CA SER A 138 -0.94 2.47 10.82
C SER A 138 -1.13 2.93 12.26
N ALA A 139 -0.66 4.14 12.59
CA ALA A 139 -0.82 4.71 13.92
C ALA A 139 -2.30 5.00 14.26
N ALA A 140 -3.08 5.51 13.30
CA ALA A 140 -4.50 5.77 13.47
C ALA A 140 -5.29 4.47 13.68
N LEU A 141 -5.05 3.44 12.87
CA LEU A 141 -5.68 2.13 13.01
C LEU A 141 -5.34 1.48 14.35
N LYS A 142 -4.08 1.58 14.78
CA LYS A 142 -3.65 1.10 16.10
C LYS A 142 -4.33 1.86 17.24
N ALA A 143 -4.46 3.17 17.14
CA ALA A 143 -5.18 3.97 18.13
C ALA A 143 -6.68 3.64 18.17
N ALA A 144 -7.27 3.21 17.04
CA ALA A 144 -8.67 2.83 16.93
C ALA A 144 -8.98 1.40 17.40
N GLY A 145 -7.96 0.60 17.78
CA GLY A 145 -8.15 -0.74 18.35
C GLY A 145 -7.69 -1.91 17.47
N ALA A 146 -6.97 -1.67 16.37
CA ALA A 146 -6.48 -2.75 15.50
C ALA A 146 -5.49 -3.70 16.22
N GLY A 147 -5.74 -5.01 16.13
CA GLY A 147 -4.88 -6.04 16.72
C GLY A 147 -3.53 -6.14 16.02
N SER A 148 -3.51 -6.10 14.69
CA SER A 148 -2.28 -6.03 13.88
C SER A 148 -2.49 -5.15 12.65
N VAL A 149 -1.41 -4.50 12.18
CA VAL A 149 -1.46 -3.66 10.97
C VAL A 149 -0.24 -3.93 10.09
N ALA A 150 -0.52 -4.39 8.87
CA ALA A 150 0.46 -4.53 7.80
C ALA A 150 0.13 -3.59 6.65
N VAL A 151 1.15 -3.13 5.94
CA VAL A 151 1.02 -2.24 4.78
C VAL A 151 1.66 -2.92 3.58
N VAL A 152 0.90 -3.01 2.49
CA VAL A 152 1.38 -3.41 1.17
C VAL A 152 1.36 -2.20 0.27
N VAL A 153 2.52 -1.86 -0.29
CA VAL A 153 2.68 -0.69 -1.13
C VAL A 153 2.93 -1.15 -2.56
N LEU A 154 2.05 -0.77 -3.48
CA LEU A 154 2.08 -1.27 -4.85
C LEU A 154 3.23 -0.72 -5.66
N GLY A 155 3.83 0.42 -5.30
CA GLY A 155 5.15 0.74 -5.82
C GLY A 155 5.89 1.85 -5.07
N ARG A 156 7.18 1.93 -5.37
CA ARG A 156 8.11 2.88 -4.76
C ARG A 156 8.36 4.04 -5.72
N HIS A 157 8.02 5.26 -5.33
CA HIS A 157 8.59 6.45 -5.96
C HIS A 157 9.73 6.93 -5.06
N LEU A 158 10.88 6.27 -5.20
CA LEU A 158 12.07 6.64 -4.45
C LEU A 158 12.54 8.01 -4.92
N ASN A 159 12.50 8.99 -4.02
CA ASN A 159 13.19 10.25 -4.26
C ASN A 159 14.69 9.99 -4.22
N ILE A 160 15.27 9.78 -5.41
CA ILE A 160 16.70 9.55 -5.64
C ILE A 160 17.60 10.63 -5.05
N SER A 161 17.07 11.81 -4.73
CA SER A 161 17.81 12.93 -4.14
C SER A 161 17.88 12.90 -2.61
N TYR A 162 17.36 11.87 -1.93
CA TYR A 162 17.26 11.82 -0.48
C TYR A 162 18.16 10.74 0.15
N GLY A 163 19.28 11.12 0.77
CA GLY A 163 20.17 10.22 1.51
C GLY A 163 20.73 9.05 0.67
N ASP A 164 20.92 7.87 1.30
CA ASP A 164 21.43 6.64 0.67
C ASP A 164 20.45 5.94 -0.31
N THR A 165 19.39 6.65 -0.73
CA THR A 165 18.36 6.09 -1.60
C THR A 165 18.93 5.64 -2.95
N ALA A 166 19.98 6.28 -3.47
CA ALA A 166 20.65 5.87 -4.70
C ALA A 166 21.26 4.45 -4.59
N THR A 167 21.93 4.15 -3.48
CA THR A 167 22.52 2.82 -3.20
C THR A 167 21.43 1.76 -3.07
N LEU A 168 20.30 2.11 -2.45
CA LEU A 168 19.16 1.22 -2.26
C LEU A 168 18.41 0.97 -3.57
N VAL A 169 18.34 1.96 -4.46
CA VAL A 169 17.85 1.82 -5.85
C VAL A 169 18.78 0.92 -6.65
N GLU A 170 20.09 1.09 -6.54
CA GLU A 170 21.06 0.28 -7.28
C GLU A 170 21.03 -1.18 -6.82
N GLN A 171 21.01 -1.44 -5.51
CA GLN A 171 20.83 -2.79 -4.96
C GLN A 171 19.48 -3.42 -5.34
N ALA A 172 18.42 -2.62 -5.44
CA ALA A 172 17.12 -3.05 -5.92
C ALA A 172 17.11 -3.37 -7.43
N ARG A 173 17.85 -2.60 -8.26
CA ARG A 173 18.01 -2.87 -9.70
C ARG A 173 18.79 -4.16 -9.95
N LEU A 174 19.79 -4.44 -9.11
CA LEU A 174 20.58 -5.67 -9.18
C LEU A 174 19.79 -6.91 -8.76
N ARG A 175 18.75 -6.76 -7.92
CA ARG A 175 17.82 -7.82 -7.57
C ARG A 175 16.67 -7.85 -8.57
N GLN A 176 16.80 -8.67 -9.62
CA GLN A 176 15.69 -8.87 -10.56
C GLN A 176 14.41 -9.21 -9.81
N PHE A 177 13.34 -8.46 -10.09
CA PHE A 177 12.04 -8.73 -9.48
C PHE A 177 11.58 -10.13 -9.87
N SER A 178 11.31 -10.95 -8.85
CA SER A 178 10.76 -12.30 -9.03
C SER A 178 9.57 -12.47 -8.11
N TRP A 179 8.46 -12.92 -8.68
CA TRP A 179 7.25 -13.26 -7.94
C TRP A 179 7.49 -14.30 -6.84
N ASN A 180 8.48 -15.18 -7.04
CA ASN A 180 8.79 -16.27 -6.11
C ASN A 180 9.73 -15.85 -4.97
N THR A 181 10.18 -14.60 -4.94
CA THR A 181 11.05 -14.08 -3.88
C THR A 181 10.24 -13.22 -2.95
N CYS A 182 10.18 -13.60 -1.66
CA CYS A 182 9.47 -12.83 -0.67
C CYS A 182 10.20 -11.51 -0.38
N ALA A 183 9.48 -10.39 -0.34
CA ALA A 183 10.06 -9.14 0.13
C ALA A 183 10.42 -9.15 1.64
N LEU A 184 9.92 -10.15 2.39
CA LEU A 184 10.11 -10.28 3.84
C LEU A 184 11.03 -11.44 4.24
N ARG A 185 11.40 -12.31 3.29
CA ARG A 185 12.28 -13.47 3.54
C ARG A 185 13.28 -13.62 2.40
N PRO A 186 14.58 -13.84 2.68
CA PRO A 186 15.61 -13.90 1.64
C PRO A 186 15.66 -15.21 0.83
N TRP A 187 14.63 -16.07 0.85
CA TRP A 187 14.62 -17.36 0.14
C TRP A 187 13.30 -17.63 -0.61
N HIS A 188 13.34 -18.54 -1.59
CA HIS A 188 12.19 -18.96 -2.41
C HIS A 188 11.10 -19.67 -1.60
N HIS A 189 9.84 -19.44 -1.98
CA HIS A 189 8.71 -20.24 -1.50
C HIS A 189 8.79 -21.66 -2.06
N GLY A 190 8.56 -22.66 -1.20
CA GLY A 190 8.24 -24.03 -1.62
C GLY A 190 6.81 -24.12 -2.11
#